data_AF-A0A855EHQ6-F1
#
_entry.id   AF-A0A855EHQ6-F1
#
_cell.length_a   1.000
_cell.length_b   1.000
_cell.length_c   1.000
_cell.angle_alpha   90.00
_cell.angle_beta   90.00
_cell.angle_gamma   90.00
#
_symmetry.space_group_name_H-M   'P 1'
#
loop_
_entity.id
_entity.type
_entity.pdbx_description
1 polymer ?
#
loop_
_entity_poly.entity_id
_entity_poly.type
_entity_poly.pdbx_seq_one_letter_code
_entity_poly.pdbx_strand_id
1 'polypeptide(L)' 'MSKILKQVFRLIFDDLALQLKTYLTILVIILLSYIPVKYIDNTAITICVVGIIIIIVLYLSFFYERKK' A
#
# COMPACT_ATOMS: atom_id res chain seq x y z
N MET A 1 27.58 8.42 -24.29
CA MET A 1 26.36 7.57 -24.44
C MET A 1 25.94 6.81 -23.16
N SER A 2 26.86 6.25 -22.35
CA SER A 2 26.51 5.32 -21.24
C SER A 2 25.75 5.93 -20.03
N LYS A 3 25.96 7.20 -19.68
CA LYS A 3 25.37 7.80 -18.46
C LYS A 3 23.86 8.09 -18.56
N ILE A 4 23.39 8.52 -19.72
CA ILE A 4 21.97 8.90 -19.94
C ILE A 4 21.10 7.65 -19.91
N LEU A 5 21.53 6.56 -20.57
CA LEU A 5 20.81 5.29 -20.56
C LEU A 5 20.66 4.73 -19.12
N LYS A 6 21.72 4.88 -18.30
CA LYS A 6 21.72 4.45 -16.91
C LYS A 6 20.78 5.29 -16.03
N GLN A 7 20.68 6.59 -16.30
CA GLN A 7 19.72 7.48 -15.64
C GLN A 7 18.28 7.15 -16.01
N VAL A 8 18.00 6.90 -17.30
CA VAL A 8 16.65 6.53 -17.76
C VAL A 8 16.21 5.20 -17.13
N PHE A 9 17.07 4.19 -17.13
CA PHE A 9 16.79 2.92 -16.45
C PHE A 9 16.55 3.09 -14.95
N ARG A 10 17.33 3.95 -14.28
CA ARG A 10 17.17 4.23 -12.86
C ARG A 10 15.84 4.92 -12.56
N LEU A 11 15.45 5.92 -13.35
CA LEU A 11 14.15 6.59 -13.26
C LEU A 11 12.99 5.62 -13.45
N ILE A 12 13.07 4.75 -14.46
CA ILE A 12 12.02 3.75 -14.72
C ILE A 12 11.94 2.74 -13.56
N PHE A 13 13.08 2.29 -13.03
CA PHE A 13 13.11 1.37 -11.89
C PHE A 13 12.57 1.99 -10.60
N ASP A 14 12.92 3.25 -10.32
CA ASP A 14 12.41 3.97 -9.15
C ASP A 14 10.89 4.17 -9.24
N ASP A 15 10.38 4.52 -10.43
CA ASP A 15 8.93 4.65 -10.67
C ASP A 15 8.21 3.30 -10.56
N LEU A 16 8.77 2.24 -11.14
CA LEU A 16 8.24 0.87 -11.02
C LEU A 16 8.24 0.36 -9.58
N ALA A 17 9.27 0.64 -8.80
CA ALA A 17 9.35 0.26 -7.40
C ALA A 17 8.27 0.97 -6.56
N LEU A 18 8.05 2.26 -6.83
CA LEU A 18 6.99 3.04 -6.20
C LEU A 18 5.59 2.50 -6.55
N GLN A 19 5.36 2.20 -7.83
CA GLN A 19 4.11 1.61 -8.30
C GLN A 19 3.88 0.24 -7.66
N LEU A 20 4.87 -0.64 -7.69
CA LEU A 20 4.78 -1.98 -7.09
C LEU A 20 4.43 -1.91 -5.61
N LYS A 21 5.03 -0.97 -4.87
CA LYS A 21 4.73 -0.76 -3.45
C LYS A 21 3.30 -0.25 -3.23
N THR A 22 2.82 0.62 -4.10
CA THR A 22 1.44 1.12 -4.05
C THR A 22 0.46 -0.04 -4.29
N TYR A 23 0.68 -0.84 -5.32
CA TYR A 23 -0.12 -2.04 -5.60
C TYR A 23 -0.09 -3.04 -4.44
N LEU A 24 1.07 -3.27 -3.83
CA LEU A 24 1.21 -4.15 -2.67
C LEU A 24 0.41 -3.61 -1.47
N THR A 25 0.47 -2.29 -1.22
CA THR A 25 -0.27 -1.63 -0.14
C THR A 25 -1.77 -1.82 -0.32
N ILE A 26 -2.28 -1.58 -1.54
CA ILE A 26 -3.69 -1.79 -1.88
C ILE A 26 -4.10 -3.26 -1.70
N LEU A 27 -3.26 -4.19 -2.16
CA LEU A 27 -3.51 -5.62 -2.03
C LEU A 27 -3.61 -6.06 -0.57
N VAL A 28 -2.74 -5.55 0.31
CA VAL A 28 -2.77 -5.79 1.75
C VAL A 28 -4.06 -5.26 2.38
N ILE A 29 -4.50 -4.05 2.01
CA ILE A 29 -5.77 -3.48 2.48
C ILE A 29 -6.94 -4.38 2.10
N ILE A 30 -7.00 -4.83 0.85
CA ILE A 30 -8.08 -5.69 0.36
C ILE A 30 -8.11 -7.02 1.11
N LEU A 31 -6.97 -7.68 1.26
CA LEU A 31 -6.85 -8.96 1.98
C LEU A 31 -7.25 -8.85 3.44
N LEU A 32 -6.75 -7.82 4.15
CA LEU A 32 -7.09 -7.61 5.56
C LEU A 32 -8.55 -7.21 5.74
N SER A 33 -9.10 -6.43 4.83
CA SER A 33 -10.51 -6.00 4.86
C SER A 33 -11.48 -7.14 4.53
N TYR A 34 -11.03 -8.20 3.85
CA TYR A 34 -11.87 -9.36 3.56
C TYR A 34 -12.32 -10.10 4.83
N ILE A 35 -11.48 -10.12 5.87
CA ILE A 35 -11.79 -10.77 7.16
C ILE A 35 -13.01 -10.11 7.84
N PRO A 36 -12.99 -8.81 8.19
CA PRO A 36 -14.14 -8.19 8.84
C PRO A 36 -15.38 -8.20 7.95
N VAL A 37 -15.24 -8.06 6.63
CA VAL A 37 -16.38 -8.11 5.70
C VAL A 37 -17.07 -9.47 5.69
N LYS A 38 -16.32 -10.56 5.86
CA LYS A 38 -16.87 -11.92 5.82
C LYS A 38 -17.38 -12.42 7.18
N TYR A 39 -16.78 -11.96 8.29
CA TYR A 39 -17.02 -12.53 9.62
C TYR A 39 -17.78 -11.59 10.58
N ILE A 40 -18.08 -10.36 10.18
CA ILE A 40 -18.85 -9.41 10.99
C ILE A 40 -20.17 -9.08 10.28
N ASP A 41 -21.29 -9.53 10.86
CA ASP A 41 -22.63 -9.28 10.33
C ASP A 41 -23.11 -7.84 10.54
N ASN A 42 -22.55 -7.12 11.52
CA ASN A 42 -22.90 -5.73 11.79
C ASN A 42 -22.12 -4.77 10.90
N THR A 43 -22.78 -4.24 9.88
CA THR A 43 -22.23 -3.29 8.91
C THR A 43 -21.51 -2.10 9.53
N ALA A 44 -22.03 -1.54 10.64
CA ALA A 44 -21.41 -0.38 11.29
C ALA A 44 -20.03 -0.73 11.91
N ILE A 45 -19.94 -1.92 12.51
CA ILE A 45 -18.70 -2.43 13.11
C ILE A 45 -17.71 -2.79 11.99
N THR A 46 -18.17 -3.44 10.93
CA THR A 46 -17.35 -3.79 9.76
C THR A 46 -16.70 -2.56 9.14
N ILE A 47 -17.46 -1.49 8.92
CA ILE A 47 -16.93 -0.23 8.37
C ILE A 47 -15.89 0.40 9.31
N CYS A 48 -16.13 0.40 10.62
CA CYS A 48 -15.15 0.89 11.59
C CYS A 48 -13.83 0.11 11.52
N VAL A 49 -13.91 -1.23 11.51
CA VAL A 49 -12.71 -2.09 11.47
C VAL A 49 -11.95 -1.91 10.15
N VAL A 50 -12.64 -1.88 9.01
CA VAL A 50 -12.02 -1.61 7.70
C VAL A 50 -11.38 -0.22 7.67
N GLY A 51 -12.04 0.80 8.21
CA GLY A 51 -11.48 2.14 8.34
C GLY A 51 -10.19 2.18 9.16
N ILE A 52 -10.15 1.47 10.29
CA ILE A 52 -8.95 1.34 11.13
C ILE A 52 -7.83 0.62 10.36
N ILE A 53 -8.14 -0.47 9.64
CA ILE A 53 -7.17 -1.20 8.80
C ILE A 53 -6.55 -0.27 7.77
N ILE A 54 -7.36 0.52 7.05
CA ILE A 54 -6.89 1.48 6.06
C ILE A 54 -5.95 2.50 6.72
N ILE A 55 -6.34 3.10 7.84
CA ILE A 55 -5.52 4.09 8.56
C ILE A 55 -4.17 3.50 8.99
N ILE A 56 -4.17 2.28 9.55
CA ILE A 56 -2.94 1.61 10.00
C ILE A 56 -2.03 1.28 8.82
N VAL A 57 -2.57 0.69 7.75
CA VAL A 57 -1.78 0.31 6.58
C VAL A 57 -1.22 1.54 5.87
N LEU A 58 -1.99 2.62 5.76
CA LEU A 58 -1.50 3.89 5.23
C LEU A 58 -0.44 4.51 6.15
N TYR A 59 -0.64 4.49 7.47
CA TYR A 59 0.36 4.98 8.43
C TYR A 59 1.68 4.21 8.28
N LEU A 60 1.63 2.88 8.17
CA LEU A 60 2.83 2.08 7.92
C LEU A 60 3.44 2.38 6.55
N SER A 61 2.64 2.47 5.50
CA SER A 61 3.15 2.68 4.14
C SER A 61 3.79 4.07 3.98
N PHE A 62 3.21 5.13 4.54
CA PHE A 62 3.71 6.51 4.44
C PHE A 62 4.72 6.89 5.53
N PHE A 63 4.50 6.48 6.78
CA PHE A 63 5.27 7.00 7.93
C PHE A 63 6.47 6.11 8.28
N TYR A 64 6.39 4.79 8.08
CA TYR A 64 7.53 3.91 8.29
C TYR A 64 8.62 4.12 7.23
N GLU A 65 8.22 4.49 6.02
CA GLU A 65 9.13 4.70 4.90
C GLU A 65 9.89 6.02 4.99
N ARG A 66 9.31 7.04 5.64
CA ARG A 66 9.97 8.34 5.86
C ARG A 66 11.20 8.28 6.79
N LYS A 67 11.42 7.15 7.47
CA LYS A 67 12.56 6.93 8.39
C LYS A 67 13.73 6.16 7.77
N LYS A 68 13.66 5.75 6.51
CA LYS A 68 14.81 5.23 5.74
C LYS A 68 15.32 6.29 4.77
#